data_AF-A0ABD5SRI5-F1
#
_entry.id   AF-A0ABD5SRI5-F1
#
_cell.length_a   1.000
_cell.length_b   1.000
_cell.length_c   1.000
_cell.angle_alpha   90.00
_cell.angle_beta   90.00
_cell.angle_gamma   90.00
#
_symmetry.space_group_name_H-M   'P 1'
#
loop_
_entity.id
_entity.type
_entity.pdbx_description
1 polymer ?
#
loop_
_entity_poly.entity_id
_entity_poly.type
_entity_poly.pdbx_seq_one_letter_code
_entity_poly.pdbx_strand_id
1 'polypeptide(L)'
;MDDHDRRTGNDPEPPDTDRDDGDRPDRVERSLLEDEADDAERGRDEIRDRQEREGDHAGHGEHGNDGGHGSRGADDARGGGGHRHGDGHHDHDDGGMHAGHETMFRRRFFVSTLLSIPVLLYSETLQAWLGFSVPAFPGSEWLTPVFAVIVFAYGGVPFLRMAAPELRDRAPGMMTLISMAITVAFVYSLASLVVPTEAAFFWELVTLIDIMLLGHWIEMRSVRRASSALDELAKLMPDTAERITDDGESAGPRSADDRTQSSEIEEVPASDLEEGDLVLVRPGASVPADGVVEEGDS
;
A
#
# COMPACT_ATOMS: atom_id res chain seq x y z
N MET A 1 -78.86 41.25 -8.39
CA MET A 1 -79.43 40.39 -7.35
C MET A 1 -79.47 38.98 -7.90
N ASP A 2 -78.43 38.17 -7.69
CA ASP A 2 -78.19 37.35 -6.48
C ASP A 2 -79.23 36.21 -6.42
N ASP A 3 -78.95 34.94 -6.17
CA ASP A 3 -77.75 34.13 -5.92
C ASP A 3 -78.24 32.65 -5.81
N HIS A 4 -77.31 31.69 -5.95
CA HIS A 4 -77.36 30.27 -5.54
C HIS A 4 -78.50 29.32 -6.02
N ASP A 5 -78.35 27.99 -6.23
CA ASP A 5 -77.26 27.01 -6.37
C ASP A 5 -77.93 25.60 -6.48
N ARG A 6 -77.17 24.61 -6.98
CA ARG A 6 -77.25 23.15 -6.74
C ARG A 6 -78.02 22.19 -7.68
N ARG A 7 -77.16 21.43 -8.40
CA ARG A 7 -76.98 19.96 -8.43
C ARG A 7 -78.03 19.06 -9.12
N THR A 8 -77.58 18.44 -10.22
CA THR A 8 -77.71 17.00 -10.60
C THR A 8 -76.73 16.78 -11.76
N GLY A 9 -75.95 15.72 -11.95
CA GLY A 9 -75.61 14.48 -11.26
C GLY A 9 -74.49 13.86 -12.12
N ASN A 10 -73.53 13.16 -11.52
CA ASN A 10 -72.50 12.45 -12.28
C ASN A 10 -72.19 11.15 -11.54
N ASP A 11 -72.54 10.04 -12.19
CA ASP A 11 -72.13 8.68 -11.84
C ASP A 11 -71.25 8.12 -12.97
N PRO A 12 -70.41 7.11 -12.69
CA PRO A 12 -69.00 7.13 -13.07
C PRO A 12 -68.66 6.25 -14.28
N GLU A 13 -67.63 6.63 -15.04
CA GLU A 13 -66.93 5.72 -15.96
C GLU A 13 -65.89 4.87 -15.19
N PRO A 14 -65.70 3.58 -15.57
CA PRO A 14 -64.75 2.70 -14.91
C PRO A 14 -63.31 3.02 -15.34
N PRO A 15 -62.31 2.80 -14.47
CA PRO A 15 -60.91 3.01 -14.83
C PRO A 15 -60.39 1.86 -15.71
N ASP A 16 -59.79 2.23 -16.83
CA ASP A 16 -58.96 1.37 -17.69
C ASP A 16 -57.78 0.83 -16.88
N THR A 17 -57.77 -0.48 -16.68
CA THR A 17 -56.59 -1.23 -16.22
C THR A 17 -55.75 -1.57 -17.43
N ASP A 18 -54.56 -0.97 -17.55
CA ASP A 18 -53.32 -1.57 -18.08
C ASP A 18 -52.34 -0.48 -18.51
N ARG A 19 -51.48 -0.04 -17.58
CA ARG A 19 -50.07 0.32 -17.85
C ARG A 19 -49.23 0.00 -16.61
N ASP A 20 -48.68 -1.20 -16.65
CA ASP A 20 -47.53 -1.65 -15.87
C ASP A 20 -46.31 -0.81 -16.26
N ASP A 21 -46.01 0.24 -15.49
CA ASP A 21 -44.72 0.94 -15.53
C ASP A 21 -43.84 0.39 -14.40
N GLY A 22 -43.30 -0.80 -14.65
CA GLY A 22 -41.86 -1.05 -14.63
C GLY A 22 -41.09 -0.56 -13.41
N ASP A 23 -40.82 -1.52 -12.52
CA ASP A 23 -39.58 -1.70 -11.77
C ASP A 23 -38.33 -1.33 -12.60
N ARG A 24 -37.97 -0.05 -12.60
CA ARG A 24 -36.70 0.45 -13.16
C ARG A 24 -35.84 0.91 -11.99
N PRO A 25 -34.85 0.12 -11.56
CA PRO A 25 -33.89 0.59 -10.56
C PRO A 25 -33.17 1.83 -11.10
N ASP A 26 -33.02 2.80 -10.22
CA ASP A 26 -32.47 4.11 -10.49
C ASP A 26 -31.14 3.97 -11.25
N ARG A 27 -31.02 4.70 -12.36
CA ARG A 27 -29.86 4.70 -13.27
C ARG A 27 -28.51 4.92 -12.56
N VAL A 28 -28.56 5.50 -11.36
CA VAL A 28 -27.41 5.77 -10.50
C VAL A 28 -26.94 4.53 -9.74
N GLU A 29 -27.86 3.66 -9.31
CA GLU A 29 -27.49 2.40 -8.64
C GLU A 29 -26.90 1.40 -9.63
N ARG A 30 -27.40 1.35 -10.87
CA ARG A 30 -26.79 0.52 -11.93
C ARG A 30 -25.37 0.98 -12.27
N SER A 31 -25.13 2.28 -12.39
CA SER A 31 -23.78 2.77 -12.69
C SER A 31 -22.78 2.51 -11.56
N LEU A 32 -23.22 2.59 -10.29
CA LEU A 32 -22.35 2.29 -9.15
C LEU A 32 -22.02 0.80 -9.06
N LEU A 33 -22.98 -0.08 -9.38
CA LEU A 33 -22.77 -1.52 -9.41
C LEU A 33 -21.94 -1.97 -10.62
N GLU A 34 -22.03 -1.28 -11.76
CA GLU A 34 -21.18 -1.50 -12.93
C GLU A 34 -19.73 -1.04 -12.65
N ASP A 35 -19.54 0.11 -12.01
CA ASP A 35 -18.21 0.60 -11.59
C ASP A 35 -17.55 -0.34 -10.55
N GLU A 36 -18.30 -0.86 -9.56
CA GLU A 36 -17.77 -1.84 -8.59
C GLU A 36 -17.44 -3.21 -9.22
N ALA A 37 -18.16 -3.62 -10.27
CA ALA A 37 -17.89 -4.87 -10.98
C ALA A 37 -16.62 -4.75 -11.85
N ASP A 38 -16.44 -3.63 -12.54
CA ASP A 38 -15.27 -3.36 -13.37
C ASP A 38 -13.98 -3.23 -12.53
N ASP A 39 -14.05 -2.61 -11.35
CA ASP A 39 -12.93 -2.54 -10.40
C ASP A 39 -12.56 -3.93 -9.84
N ALA A 40 -13.56 -4.80 -9.63
CA ALA A 40 -13.34 -6.16 -9.16
C ALA A 40 -12.75 -7.09 -10.24
N GLU A 41 -13.07 -6.87 -11.53
CA GLU A 41 -12.46 -7.60 -12.63
C GLU A 41 -11.01 -7.15 -12.89
N ARG A 42 -10.73 -5.84 -12.87
CA ARG A 42 -9.36 -5.31 -12.97
C ARG A 42 -8.44 -5.84 -11.88
N GLY A 43 -8.93 -5.90 -10.64
CA GLY A 43 -8.16 -6.48 -9.53
C GLY A 43 -7.86 -7.97 -9.68
N ARG A 44 -8.66 -8.73 -10.46
CA ARG A 44 -8.41 -10.16 -10.72
C ARG A 44 -7.37 -10.37 -11.82
N ASP A 45 -7.40 -9.54 -12.85
CA ASP A 45 -6.41 -9.60 -13.93
C ASP A 45 -5.03 -9.17 -13.43
N GLU A 46 -4.94 -8.17 -12.55
CA GLU A 46 -3.67 -7.78 -11.92
C GLU A 46 -3.06 -8.89 -11.03
N ILE A 47 -3.89 -9.65 -10.31
CA ILE A 47 -3.42 -10.77 -9.49
C ILE A 47 -2.95 -11.93 -10.37
N ARG A 48 -3.61 -12.14 -11.51
CA ARG A 48 -3.23 -13.19 -12.47
C ARG A 48 -1.90 -12.88 -13.15
N ASP A 49 -1.70 -11.64 -13.61
CA ASP A 49 -0.43 -11.20 -14.21
C ASP A 49 0.73 -11.26 -13.20
N ARG A 50 0.47 -11.01 -11.92
CA ARG A 50 1.47 -11.17 -10.85
C ARG A 50 1.85 -12.63 -10.59
N GLN A 51 0.88 -13.55 -10.62
CA GLN A 51 1.15 -14.99 -10.50
C GLN A 51 1.90 -15.56 -11.71
N GLU A 52 1.65 -15.06 -12.92
CA GLU A 52 2.37 -15.49 -14.12
C GLU A 52 3.83 -15.00 -14.11
N ARG A 53 4.13 -13.83 -13.51
CA ARG A 53 5.50 -13.31 -13.35
C ARG A 53 6.29 -13.96 -12.22
N GLU A 54 5.65 -14.36 -11.12
CA GLU A 54 6.34 -15.03 -10.00
C GLU A 54 6.65 -16.52 -10.31
N GLY A 55 6.00 -17.13 -11.29
CA GLY A 55 6.28 -18.50 -11.74
C GLY A 55 7.57 -18.68 -12.54
N ASP A 56 8.08 -17.61 -13.16
CA ASP A 56 9.24 -17.68 -14.07
C ASP A 56 10.60 -17.44 -13.37
N HIS A 57 10.60 -17.06 -12.09
CA HIS A 57 11.82 -16.76 -11.32
C HIS A 57 12.21 -17.82 -10.26
N ALA A 58 11.49 -18.95 -10.16
CA ALA A 58 11.75 -20.00 -9.18
C ALA A 58 12.55 -21.21 -9.74
N GLY A 59 13.55 -20.95 -10.60
CA GLY A 59 14.22 -22.01 -11.38
C GLY A 59 15.71 -21.84 -11.64
N HIS A 60 16.49 -21.20 -10.78
CA HIS A 60 17.96 -21.26 -10.87
C HIS A 60 18.63 -21.41 -9.49
N GLY A 61 18.85 -22.66 -9.09
CA GLY A 61 19.71 -23.04 -7.98
C GLY A 61 20.28 -24.43 -8.24
N GLU A 62 21.59 -24.59 -8.02
CA GLU A 62 22.42 -25.81 -8.08
C GLU A 62 23.14 -26.11 -9.42
N HIS A 63 24.34 -25.54 -9.57
CA HIS A 63 25.42 -26.14 -10.36
C HIS A 63 26.34 -26.95 -9.45
N GLY A 64 26.15 -28.27 -9.47
CA GLY A 64 27.12 -29.26 -8.98
C GLY A 64 28.19 -29.53 -10.04
N ASN A 65 29.44 -29.46 -9.59
CA ASN A 65 30.65 -29.76 -10.34
C ASN A 65 30.79 -31.28 -10.60
N ASP A 66 30.84 -31.71 -11.86
CA ASP A 66 31.51 -32.95 -12.25
C ASP A 66 31.93 -32.93 -13.73
N GLY A 67 33.16 -33.39 -13.99
CA GLY A 67 33.82 -33.32 -15.29
C GLY A 67 33.60 -34.53 -16.21
N GLY A 68 34.00 -34.38 -17.48
CA GLY A 68 34.33 -35.53 -18.35
C GLY A 68 33.93 -35.40 -19.83
N HIS A 69 34.91 -35.03 -20.66
CA HIS A 69 35.18 -35.48 -22.05
C HIS A 69 34.07 -35.48 -23.15
N GLY A 70 34.36 -34.75 -24.24
CA GLY A 70 34.61 -35.40 -25.55
C GLY A 70 33.73 -35.06 -26.77
N SER A 71 34.28 -34.19 -27.65
CA SER A 71 34.40 -34.36 -29.13
C SER A 71 33.19 -34.24 -30.11
N ARG A 72 33.44 -33.47 -31.18
CA ARG A 72 32.77 -33.34 -32.52
C ARG A 72 31.51 -32.46 -32.56
N GLY A 73 31.26 -31.57 -33.53
CA GLY A 73 31.90 -31.19 -34.79
C GLY A 73 30.83 -30.61 -35.75
N ALA A 74 31.18 -29.54 -36.47
CA ALA A 74 30.63 -29.02 -37.74
C ALA A 74 29.20 -28.40 -37.84
N ASP A 75 29.21 -27.15 -38.33
CA ASP A 75 28.38 -26.50 -39.36
C ASP A 75 26.84 -26.44 -39.24
N ASP A 76 26.28 -25.23 -39.18
CA ASP A 76 25.58 -24.61 -40.33
C ASP A 76 25.00 -23.21 -40.04
N ALA A 77 24.99 -22.38 -41.09
CA ALA A 77 24.54 -20.99 -41.10
C ALA A 77 23.00 -20.83 -41.22
N ARG A 78 22.45 -19.71 -40.71
CA ARG A 78 21.58 -18.72 -41.40
C ARG A 78 20.72 -17.86 -40.45
N GLY A 79 20.92 -16.55 -40.51
CA GLY A 79 19.90 -15.55 -40.93
C GLY A 79 18.78 -15.11 -39.98
N GLY A 80 18.66 -13.77 -39.84
CA GLY A 80 17.49 -13.05 -39.29
C GLY A 80 17.72 -12.60 -37.85
N GLY A 81 17.51 -11.36 -37.42
CA GLY A 81 16.83 -10.19 -37.96
C GLY A 81 16.67 -9.27 -36.74
N GLY A 82 17.09 -8.01 -36.85
CA GLY A 82 17.17 -7.12 -35.70
C GLY A 82 15.80 -6.71 -35.17
N HIS A 83 15.68 -6.69 -33.84
CA HIS A 83 14.74 -5.83 -33.13
C HIS A 83 15.41 -5.34 -31.84
N ARG A 84 15.86 -4.08 -31.88
CA ARG A 84 16.16 -3.28 -30.69
C ARG A 84 14.82 -2.99 -30.01
N HIS A 85 14.55 -3.64 -28.88
CA HIS A 85 13.59 -3.14 -27.92
C HIS A 85 14.38 -2.21 -26.99
N GLY A 86 14.07 -0.92 -27.07
CA GLY A 86 14.53 0.04 -26.08
C GLY A 86 13.77 -0.23 -24.80
N ASP A 87 14.49 -0.66 -23.78
CA ASP A 87 14.00 -0.71 -22.41
C ASP A 87 13.84 0.73 -21.92
N GLY A 88 12.60 1.23 -22.02
CA GLY A 88 12.17 2.38 -21.27
C GLY A 88 12.10 1.98 -19.80
N HIS A 89 13.13 2.33 -19.04
CA HIS A 89 13.09 2.33 -17.59
C HIS A 89 11.94 3.23 -17.14
N HIS A 90 10.81 2.60 -16.81
CA HIS A 90 9.79 3.23 -16.00
C HIS A 90 10.35 3.30 -14.58
N ASP A 91 10.83 4.48 -14.19
CA ASP A 91 11.03 4.86 -12.80
C ASP A 91 9.70 4.66 -12.07
N HIS A 92 9.59 3.53 -11.37
CA HIS A 92 8.52 3.31 -10.42
C HIS A 92 8.86 4.13 -9.16
N ASP A 93 8.19 5.28 -9.08
CA ASP A 93 8.09 6.14 -7.91
C ASP A 93 7.43 5.37 -6.74
N ASP A 94 8.22 4.55 -6.04
CA ASP A 94 7.82 3.69 -4.91
C ASP A 94 7.67 4.49 -3.59
N GLY A 95 7.60 5.81 -3.66
CA GLY A 95 7.44 6.70 -2.50
C GLY A 95 5.99 6.84 -1.98
N GLY A 96 4.99 6.48 -2.79
CA GLY A 96 3.57 6.79 -2.52
C GLY A 96 2.84 5.82 -1.57
N MET A 97 3.22 4.54 -1.52
CA MET A 97 2.38 3.50 -0.92
C MET A 97 2.53 3.37 0.62
N HIS A 98 3.67 3.79 1.18
CA HIS A 98 3.93 3.71 2.63
C HIS A 98 3.45 4.93 3.43
N ALA A 99 3.16 6.07 2.79
CA ALA A 99 2.66 7.27 3.47
C ALA A 99 1.16 7.18 3.81
N GLY A 100 0.37 6.54 2.93
CA GLY A 100 -1.08 6.37 3.11
C GLY A 100 -1.44 5.58 4.38
N HIS A 101 -0.68 4.53 4.67
CA HIS A 101 -0.94 3.66 5.82
C HIS A 101 -0.74 4.36 7.17
N GLU A 102 0.27 5.22 7.33
CA GLU A 102 0.45 5.97 8.60
C GLU A 102 -0.74 6.88 8.89
N THR A 103 -1.10 7.68 7.90
CA THR A 103 -2.14 8.71 8.07
C THR A 103 -3.47 8.07 8.43
N MET A 104 -3.73 6.87 7.90
CA MET A 104 -4.87 6.03 8.24
C MET A 104 -4.85 5.61 9.72
N PHE A 105 -3.78 4.98 10.23
CA PHE A 105 -3.70 4.54 11.63
C PHE A 105 -3.71 5.72 12.61
N ARG A 106 -3.04 6.82 12.28
CA ARG A 106 -3.07 8.05 13.08
C ARG A 106 -4.48 8.61 13.17
N ARG A 107 -5.18 8.75 12.04
CA ARG A 107 -6.55 9.27 12.01
C ARG A 107 -7.48 8.35 12.79
N ARG A 108 -7.34 7.03 12.62
CA ARG A 108 -8.11 6.05 13.34
C ARG A 108 -7.90 6.12 14.84
N PHE A 109 -6.64 6.19 15.28
CA PHE A 109 -6.29 6.37 16.69
C PHE A 109 -7.02 7.56 17.31
N PHE A 110 -6.87 8.77 16.76
CA PHE A 110 -7.48 9.96 17.37
C PHE A 110 -9.01 9.92 17.37
N VAL A 111 -9.63 9.43 16.29
CA VAL A 111 -11.10 9.32 16.23
C VAL A 111 -11.60 8.24 17.19
N SER A 112 -10.97 7.07 17.22
CA SER A 112 -11.33 5.99 18.16
C SER A 112 -11.15 6.43 19.60
N THR A 113 -10.02 7.04 19.95
CA THR A 113 -9.76 7.52 21.31
C THR A 113 -10.78 8.58 21.74
N LEU A 114 -11.18 9.48 20.83
CA LEU A 114 -12.25 10.45 21.12
C LEU A 114 -13.59 9.75 21.37
N LEU A 115 -13.92 8.72 20.59
CA LEU A 115 -15.13 7.91 20.76
C LEU A 115 -15.07 7.00 21.99
N SER A 116 -13.89 6.63 22.46
CA SER A 116 -13.68 5.86 23.69
C SER A 116 -13.97 6.69 24.95
N ILE A 117 -13.79 8.01 24.92
CA ILE A 117 -13.98 8.87 26.10
C ILE A 117 -15.36 8.66 26.76
N PRO A 118 -16.49 8.72 26.04
CA PRO A 118 -17.80 8.42 26.61
C PRO A 118 -17.88 7.03 27.25
N VAL A 119 -17.28 6.00 26.64
CA VAL A 119 -17.25 4.62 27.16
C VAL A 119 -16.47 4.56 28.48
N LEU A 120 -15.34 5.25 28.57
CA LEU A 120 -14.52 5.29 29.79
C LEU A 120 -15.20 6.08 30.92
N LEU A 121 -15.83 7.20 30.59
CA LEU A 121 -16.54 8.03 31.57
C LEU A 121 -17.75 7.30 32.18
N TYR A 122 -18.49 6.54 31.36
CA TYR A 122 -19.67 5.78 31.79
C TYR A 122 -19.35 4.35 32.25
N SER A 123 -18.08 3.95 32.32
CA SER A 123 -17.69 2.65 32.89
C SER A 123 -17.85 2.63 34.41
N GLU A 124 -18.65 1.70 34.92
CA GLU A 124 -18.88 1.52 36.37
C GLU A 124 -17.59 1.15 37.10
N THR A 125 -16.77 0.27 36.51
CA THR A 125 -15.48 -0.15 37.06
C THR A 125 -14.53 1.03 37.23
N LEU A 126 -14.44 1.90 36.20
CA LEU A 126 -13.57 3.08 36.26
C LEU A 126 -14.08 4.14 37.23
N GLN A 127 -15.40 4.37 37.28
CA GLN A 127 -16.03 5.24 38.27
C GLN A 127 -15.74 4.77 39.70
N ALA A 128 -15.87 3.47 39.97
CA ALA A 128 -15.59 2.87 41.28
C ALA A 128 -14.11 3.00 41.68
N TRP A 129 -13.18 2.78 40.74
CA TRP A 129 -11.74 2.87 41.01
C TRP A 129 -11.26 4.30 41.22
N LEU A 130 -11.76 5.24 40.41
CA LEU A 130 -11.33 6.64 40.44
C LEU A 130 -12.18 7.52 41.38
N GLY A 131 -13.26 6.97 41.95
CA GLY A 131 -14.09 7.64 42.95
C GLY A 131 -14.91 8.82 42.39
N PHE A 132 -15.26 8.79 41.11
CA PHE A 132 -16.14 9.77 40.49
C PHE A 132 -17.46 9.13 40.07
N SER A 133 -18.47 9.95 39.83
CA SER A 133 -19.74 9.51 39.25
C SER A 133 -20.17 10.49 38.17
N VAL A 134 -20.73 9.97 37.10
CA VAL A 134 -21.35 10.77 36.05
C VAL A 134 -22.87 10.82 36.24
N PRO A 135 -23.55 11.94 35.93
CA PRO A 135 -24.99 12.02 36.02
C PRO A 135 -25.66 10.99 35.10
N ALA A 136 -26.53 10.16 35.69
CA ALA A 136 -27.39 9.26 34.95
C ALA A 136 -28.55 10.05 34.32
N PHE A 137 -28.87 9.73 33.08
CA PHE A 137 -30.01 10.27 32.35
C PHE A 137 -30.66 9.15 31.52
N PRO A 138 -31.93 9.31 31.09
CA PRO A 138 -32.60 8.28 30.29
C PRO A 138 -31.80 7.94 29.02
N GLY A 139 -31.38 6.68 28.87
CA GLY A 139 -30.57 6.21 27.74
C GLY A 139 -29.06 6.24 27.98
N SER A 140 -28.59 6.68 29.15
CA SER A 140 -27.16 6.66 29.49
C SER A 140 -26.56 5.26 29.53
N GLU A 141 -27.37 4.23 29.75
CA GLU A 141 -26.99 2.82 29.66
C GLU A 141 -26.57 2.37 28.24
N TRP A 142 -27.02 3.09 27.20
CA TRP A 142 -26.69 2.79 25.81
C TRP A 142 -25.41 3.47 25.31
N LEU A 143 -24.86 4.44 26.06
CA LEU A 143 -23.62 5.11 25.69
C LEU A 143 -22.47 4.12 25.52
N THR A 144 -22.22 3.31 26.54
CA THR A 144 -21.14 2.32 26.56
C THR A 144 -21.23 1.33 25.38
N PRO A 145 -22.34 0.59 25.15
CA PRO A 145 -22.42 -0.35 24.05
C PRO A 145 -22.42 0.31 22.66
N VAL A 146 -23.12 1.43 22.48
CA VAL A 146 -23.21 2.09 21.16
C VAL A 146 -21.84 2.63 20.73
N PHE A 147 -21.16 3.35 21.60
CA PHE A 147 -19.83 3.88 21.28
C PHE A 147 -18.80 2.76 21.12
N ALA A 148 -18.86 1.70 21.92
CA ALA A 148 -17.97 0.55 21.75
C ALA A 148 -18.16 -0.15 20.40
N VAL A 149 -19.40 -0.30 19.91
CA VAL A 149 -19.68 -0.83 18.56
C VAL A 149 -19.07 0.07 17.49
N ILE A 150 -19.21 1.39 17.62
CA ILE A 150 -18.62 2.34 16.66
C ILE A 150 -17.09 2.24 16.68
N VAL A 151 -16.46 2.20 17.86
CA VAL A 151 -15.01 2.04 18.00
C VAL A 151 -14.54 0.72 17.42
N PHE A 152 -15.26 -0.38 17.65
CA PHE A 152 -14.94 -1.69 17.04
C PHE A 152 -15.06 -1.65 15.52
N ALA A 153 -16.14 -1.10 14.98
CA ALA A 153 -16.37 -1.03 13.54
C ALA A 153 -15.31 -0.16 12.83
N TYR A 154 -14.95 0.98 13.43
CA TYR A 154 -14.05 1.94 12.80
C TYR A 154 -12.56 1.65 13.08
N GLY A 155 -12.22 1.35 14.35
CA GLY A 155 -10.87 1.11 14.81
C GLY A 155 -10.47 -0.36 14.84
N GLY A 156 -11.40 -1.27 15.09
CA GLY A 156 -11.15 -2.72 15.26
C GLY A 156 -11.11 -3.52 13.95
N VAL A 157 -12.02 -3.25 13.01
CA VAL A 157 -12.10 -3.94 11.69
C VAL A 157 -10.78 -4.00 10.91
N PRO A 158 -9.90 -2.98 10.92
CA PRO A 158 -8.60 -3.07 10.26
C PRO A 158 -7.74 -4.24 10.76
N PHE A 159 -7.75 -4.52 12.07
CA PHE A 159 -7.03 -5.65 12.66
C PHE A 159 -7.59 -7.00 12.20
N LEU A 160 -8.91 -7.09 12.07
CA LEU A 160 -9.57 -8.27 11.50
C LEU A 160 -9.16 -8.50 10.04
N ARG A 161 -9.11 -7.44 9.24
CA ARG A 161 -8.68 -7.52 7.83
C ARG A 161 -7.21 -7.92 7.70
N MET A 162 -6.35 -7.38 8.55
CA MET A 162 -4.92 -7.71 8.55
C MET A 162 -4.63 -9.13 9.06
N ALA A 163 -5.51 -9.70 9.90
CA ALA A 163 -5.41 -11.08 10.35
C ALA A 163 -5.90 -12.12 9.32
N ALA A 164 -6.70 -11.70 8.33
CA ALA A 164 -7.31 -12.63 7.39
C ALA A 164 -6.29 -13.43 6.55
N PRO A 165 -5.19 -12.84 6.03
CA PRO A 165 -4.13 -13.57 5.35
C PRO A 165 -3.44 -14.58 6.29
N GLU A 166 -3.05 -14.17 7.51
CA GLU A 166 -2.39 -15.05 8.50
C GLU A 166 -3.22 -16.32 8.78
N LEU A 167 -4.55 -16.16 8.89
CA LEU A 167 -5.45 -17.28 9.13
C LEU A 167 -5.62 -18.15 7.88
N ARG A 168 -5.67 -17.56 6.69
CA ARG A 168 -5.79 -18.27 5.41
C ARG A 168 -4.55 -19.10 5.11
N ASP A 169 -3.38 -18.55 5.41
CA ASP A 169 -2.07 -19.17 5.17
C ASP A 169 -1.67 -20.14 6.29
N ARG A 170 -2.52 -20.28 7.32
CA ARG A 170 -2.30 -21.13 8.50
C ARG A 170 -1.02 -20.80 9.26
N ALA A 171 -0.64 -19.52 9.24
CA ALA A 171 0.53 -18.99 9.92
C ALA A 171 0.07 -17.91 10.92
N PRO A 172 -0.58 -18.28 12.04
CA PRO A 172 -1.11 -17.31 13.00
C PRO A 172 0.03 -16.51 13.63
N GLY A 173 -0.06 -15.18 13.51
CA GLY A 173 0.93 -14.24 14.00
C GLY A 173 0.33 -13.24 14.98
N MET A 174 0.94 -12.05 15.02
CA MET A 174 0.54 -10.97 15.92
C MET A 174 -0.87 -10.47 15.60
N MET A 175 -1.20 -10.31 14.31
CA MET A 175 -2.49 -9.75 13.90
C MET A 175 -3.64 -10.69 14.25
N THR A 176 -3.45 -12.00 14.09
CA THR A 176 -4.41 -13.02 14.50
C THR A 176 -4.71 -12.96 15.99
N LEU A 177 -3.69 -12.83 16.86
CA LEU A 177 -3.89 -12.73 18.31
C LEU A 177 -4.67 -11.49 18.70
N ILE A 178 -4.32 -10.34 18.12
CA ILE A 178 -5.03 -9.07 18.37
C ILE A 178 -6.48 -9.18 17.93
N SER A 179 -6.71 -9.64 16.70
CA SER A 179 -8.02 -9.84 16.10
C SER A 179 -8.90 -10.76 16.96
N MET A 180 -8.32 -11.85 17.46
CA MET A 180 -9.01 -12.77 18.38
C MET A 180 -9.41 -12.06 19.68
N ALA A 181 -8.50 -11.33 20.31
CA ALA A 181 -8.75 -10.65 21.57
C ALA A 181 -9.89 -9.62 21.45
N ILE A 182 -9.83 -8.74 20.44
CA ILE A 182 -10.88 -7.73 20.23
C ILE A 182 -12.22 -8.38 19.85
N THR A 183 -12.21 -9.47 19.09
CA THR A 183 -13.44 -10.17 18.68
C THR A 183 -14.10 -10.86 19.86
N VAL A 184 -13.33 -11.58 20.67
CA VAL A 184 -13.84 -12.25 21.88
C VAL A 184 -14.40 -11.22 22.86
N ALA A 185 -13.67 -10.14 23.12
CA ALA A 185 -14.13 -9.06 23.99
C ALA A 185 -15.41 -8.40 23.45
N PHE A 186 -15.50 -8.15 22.14
CA PHE A 186 -16.68 -7.58 21.50
C PHE A 186 -17.90 -8.49 21.58
N VAL A 187 -17.77 -9.75 21.17
CA VAL A 187 -18.87 -10.71 21.17
C VAL A 187 -19.36 -10.97 22.60
N TYR A 188 -18.46 -11.12 23.57
CA TYR A 188 -18.84 -11.28 24.97
C TYR A 188 -19.60 -10.06 25.49
N SER A 189 -19.10 -8.85 25.21
CA SER A 189 -19.74 -7.61 25.67
C SER A 189 -21.10 -7.37 25.02
N LEU A 190 -21.31 -7.80 23.78
CA LEU A 190 -22.64 -7.80 23.16
C LEU A 190 -23.56 -8.85 23.78
N ALA A 191 -23.05 -10.04 24.07
CA ALA A 191 -23.82 -11.11 24.70
C ALA A 191 -24.31 -10.71 26.11
N SER A 192 -23.54 -9.93 26.87
CA SER A 192 -23.95 -9.44 28.18
C SER A 192 -25.11 -8.43 28.15
N LEU A 193 -25.46 -7.87 26.98
CA LEU A 193 -26.65 -7.02 26.83
C LEU A 193 -27.95 -7.82 26.84
N VAL A 194 -27.88 -9.10 26.46
CA VAL A 194 -29.06 -9.99 26.36
C VAL A 194 -29.06 -11.08 27.43
N VAL A 195 -27.87 -11.49 27.90
CA VAL A 195 -27.70 -12.43 28.99
C VAL A 195 -27.32 -11.63 30.24
N PRO A 196 -28.05 -11.75 31.36
CA PRO A 196 -27.66 -11.11 32.61
C PRO A 196 -26.33 -11.71 33.09
N THR A 197 -25.24 -11.00 32.84
CA THR A 197 -23.89 -11.30 33.36
C THR A 197 -23.45 -10.19 34.30
N GLU A 198 -22.52 -10.51 35.20
CA GLU A 198 -22.02 -9.60 36.23
C GLU A 198 -21.08 -8.51 35.66
N ALA A 199 -20.52 -8.70 34.46
CA ALA A 199 -19.57 -7.76 33.87
C ALA A 199 -19.64 -7.76 32.33
N ALA A 200 -19.39 -6.60 31.73
CA ALA A 200 -19.18 -6.38 30.30
C ALA A 200 -17.77 -5.83 30.07
N PHE A 201 -17.12 -6.19 28.96
CA PHE A 201 -15.74 -5.79 28.65
C PHE A 201 -15.67 -4.59 27.69
N PHE A 202 -16.65 -3.70 27.71
CA PHE A 202 -16.71 -2.60 26.74
C PHE A 202 -15.53 -1.62 26.88
N TRP A 203 -15.14 -1.27 28.11
CA TRP A 203 -14.05 -0.32 28.32
C TRP A 203 -12.68 -0.98 28.03
N GLU A 204 -12.51 -2.26 28.34
CA GLU A 204 -11.34 -3.06 27.96
C GLU A 204 -11.23 -3.20 26.44
N LEU A 205 -12.35 -3.43 25.75
CA LEU A 205 -12.38 -3.52 24.30
C LEU A 205 -11.89 -2.23 23.64
N VAL A 206 -12.46 -1.08 24.02
CA VAL A 206 -12.11 0.19 23.36
C VAL A 206 -10.69 0.63 23.70
N THR A 207 -10.23 0.41 24.93
CA THR A 207 -8.83 0.70 25.32
C THR A 207 -7.84 -0.23 24.64
N LEU A 208 -8.17 -1.52 24.50
CA LEU A 208 -7.36 -2.45 23.73
C LEU A 208 -7.24 -1.98 22.27
N ILE A 209 -8.35 -1.62 21.63
CA ILE A 209 -8.31 -1.08 20.25
C ILE A 209 -7.45 0.19 20.17
N ASP A 210 -7.61 1.13 21.10
CA ASP A 210 -6.86 2.38 21.11
C ASP A 210 -5.34 2.15 21.27
N ILE A 211 -4.94 1.27 22.20
CA ILE A 211 -3.53 0.94 22.42
C ILE A 211 -2.95 0.22 21.19
N MET A 212 -3.71 -0.67 20.56
CA MET A 212 -3.26 -1.36 19.35
C MET A 212 -3.10 -0.42 18.16
N LEU A 213 -4.02 0.54 17.98
CA LEU A 213 -3.92 1.58 16.96
C LEU A 213 -2.71 2.49 17.21
N LEU A 214 -2.48 2.86 18.46
CA LEU A 214 -1.32 3.66 18.86
C LEU A 214 -0.02 2.92 18.57
N GLY A 215 0.06 1.63 18.92
CA GLY A 215 1.23 0.79 18.68
C GLY A 215 1.60 0.71 17.20
N HIS A 216 0.63 0.39 16.35
CA HIS A 216 0.84 0.31 14.89
C HIS A 216 1.23 1.68 14.30
N TRP A 217 0.65 2.77 14.81
CA TRP A 217 1.07 4.10 14.38
C TRP A 217 2.53 4.40 14.76
N ILE A 218 2.94 4.09 15.99
CA ILE A 218 4.32 4.29 16.46
C ILE A 218 5.31 3.41 15.69
N GLU A 219 4.95 2.15 15.45
CA GLU A 219 5.76 1.21 14.66
C GLU A 219 6.05 1.77 13.27
N MET A 220 5.00 2.16 12.53
CA MET A 220 5.14 2.74 11.19
C MET A 220 5.97 4.02 11.20
N ARG A 221 5.76 4.89 12.21
CA ARG A 221 6.50 6.15 12.35
C ARG A 221 7.99 5.91 12.60
N SER A 222 8.32 4.83 13.30
CA SER A 222 9.71 4.48 13.63
C SER A 222 10.45 3.95 12.41
N VAL A 223 9.80 3.11 11.58
CA VAL A 223 10.38 2.59 10.34
C VAL A 223 10.72 3.70 9.34
N ARG A 224 9.79 4.63 9.07
CA ARG A 224 10.03 5.73 8.10
C ARG A 224 11.20 6.64 8.47
N ARG A 225 11.46 6.85 9.77
CA ARG A 225 12.58 7.68 10.21
C ARG A 225 13.94 7.05 9.92
N ALA A 226 14.02 5.72 9.90
CA ALA A 226 15.25 5.02 9.55
C ALA A 226 15.48 5.03 8.02
N SER A 227 14.43 4.76 7.23
CA SER A 227 14.52 4.74 5.77
C SER A 227 14.85 6.10 5.15
N SER A 228 14.26 7.19 5.66
CA SER A 228 14.51 8.54 5.13
C SER A 228 15.97 9.00 5.29
N ALA A 229 16.71 8.48 6.27
CA ALA A 229 18.13 8.81 6.43
C ALA A 229 19.01 8.06 5.41
N LEU A 230 18.60 6.87 4.99
CA LEU A 230 19.26 6.10 3.93
C LEU A 230 18.98 6.72 2.56
N ASP A 231 17.76 7.17 2.30
CA ASP A 231 17.41 7.89 1.06
C ASP A 231 18.23 9.18 0.91
N GLU A 232 18.46 9.92 2.01
CA GLU A 232 19.26 11.14 1.97
C GLU A 232 20.77 10.86 1.77
N LEU A 233 21.25 9.68 2.20
CA LEU A 233 22.59 9.20 1.84
C LEU A 233 22.66 8.76 0.38
N ALA A 234 21.61 8.13 -0.14
CA ALA A 234 21.54 7.71 -1.54
C ALA A 234 21.58 8.92 -2.50
N LYS A 235 20.92 10.03 -2.16
CA LYS A 235 20.97 11.29 -2.93
C LYS A 235 22.35 11.97 -2.96
N LEU A 236 23.27 11.55 -2.10
CA LEU A 236 24.65 12.05 -2.12
C LEU A 236 25.55 11.21 -3.04
N MET A 237 25.06 10.08 -3.57
CA MET A 237 25.77 9.30 -4.58
C MET A 237 25.68 10.04 -5.93
N PRO A 238 26.78 10.17 -6.69
CA PRO A 238 26.74 10.84 -7.99
C PRO A 238 25.94 10.02 -9.00
N ASP A 239 24.97 10.65 -9.65
CA ASP A 239 24.14 9.99 -10.67
C ASP A 239 24.89 9.83 -12.00
N THR A 240 25.89 10.68 -12.26
CA THR A 240 26.69 10.70 -13.49
C THR A 240 28.19 10.75 -13.22
N ALA A 241 28.96 10.32 -14.22
CA ALA A 241 30.42 10.29 -14.23
C ALA A 241 30.96 10.82 -15.57
N GLU A 242 32.07 11.56 -15.53
CA GLU A 242 32.80 11.99 -16.73
C GLU A 242 33.84 10.91 -17.10
N ARG A 243 33.50 10.00 -18.02
CA ARG A 243 34.41 8.95 -18.52
C ARG A 243 35.30 9.50 -19.63
N ILE A 244 36.58 9.17 -19.58
CA ILE A 244 37.58 9.49 -20.60
C ILE A 244 37.66 8.31 -21.58
N THR A 245 37.32 8.56 -22.84
CA THR A 245 37.42 7.58 -23.92
C THR A 245 38.68 7.85 -24.74
N ASP A 246 39.54 6.84 -24.87
CA ASP A 246 40.67 6.90 -25.80
C ASP A 246 40.16 6.67 -27.23
N ASP A 247 40.02 7.77 -27.96
CA ASP A 247 39.57 7.76 -29.34
C ASP A 247 40.70 7.24 -30.26
N GLY A 248 40.89 5.92 -30.28
CA GLY A 248 42.02 5.24 -30.94
C GLY A 248 41.69 4.10 -31.90
N GLU A 249 40.45 3.57 -31.92
CA GLU A 249 40.17 2.32 -32.67
C GLU A 249 39.64 2.55 -34.11
N SER A 250 39.20 3.76 -34.49
CA SER A 250 38.55 4.01 -35.81
C SER A 250 39.24 5.06 -36.71
N ALA A 251 40.48 5.42 -36.44
CA ALA A 251 41.25 6.26 -37.34
C ALA A 251 42.42 5.48 -37.96
N GLY A 252 42.35 5.29 -39.29
CA GLY A 252 43.46 4.75 -40.09
C GLY A 252 44.80 5.49 -39.86
N PRO A 253 45.90 4.99 -40.42
CA PRO A 253 47.26 5.33 -39.99
C PRO A 253 47.51 6.85 -39.98
N ARG A 254 47.69 7.43 -38.80
CA ARG A 254 47.99 8.86 -38.61
C ARG A 254 49.49 9.08 -38.40
N SER A 255 49.97 10.19 -38.95
CA SER A 255 51.37 10.61 -39.01
C SER A 255 51.89 11.15 -37.67
N ALA A 256 53.18 10.95 -37.40
CA ALA A 256 53.85 11.13 -36.11
C ALA A 256 54.16 12.58 -35.68
N ASP A 257 53.31 13.56 -36.05
CA ASP A 257 53.59 14.98 -35.78
C ASP A 257 52.32 15.75 -35.36
N ASP A 258 51.64 15.27 -34.31
CA ASP A 258 50.67 16.05 -33.54
C ASP A 258 50.48 15.39 -32.15
N ARG A 259 51.09 15.94 -31.10
CA ARG A 259 51.01 15.43 -29.72
C ARG A 259 49.95 16.17 -28.90
N THR A 260 48.81 16.49 -29.50
CA THR A 260 47.62 16.89 -28.75
C THR A 260 46.66 15.71 -28.72
N GLN A 261 46.91 14.75 -27.81
CA GLN A 261 45.90 13.75 -27.47
C GLN A 261 44.68 14.53 -26.94
N SER A 262 43.64 14.63 -27.78
CA SER A 262 42.33 15.05 -27.30
C SER A 262 41.62 13.77 -26.89
N SER A 263 41.85 13.33 -25.65
CA SER A 263 40.99 12.33 -25.04
C SER A 263 39.59 12.93 -24.94
N GLU A 264 38.60 12.23 -25.48
CA GLU A 264 37.22 12.71 -25.47
C GLU A 264 36.58 12.36 -24.12
N ILE A 265 35.85 13.31 -23.54
CA ILE A 265 35.17 13.13 -22.26
C ILE A 265 33.68 12.97 -22.55
N GLU A 266 33.12 11.86 -22.11
CA GLU A 266 31.69 11.54 -22.20
C GLU A 266 31.08 11.53 -20.80
N GLU A 267 29.89 12.14 -20.66
CA GLU A 267 29.11 12.03 -19.43
C GLU A 267 28.21 10.79 -19.53
N VAL A 268 28.40 9.84 -18.61
CA VAL A 268 27.66 8.59 -18.53
C VAL A 268 26.97 8.45 -17.17
N PRO A 269 25.86 7.71 -17.07
CA PRO A 269 25.33 7.30 -15.77
C PRO A 269 26.42 6.57 -14.95
N ALA A 270 26.51 6.84 -13.65
CA ALA A 270 27.50 6.18 -12.79
C ALA A 270 27.30 4.65 -12.74
N SER A 271 26.08 4.17 -13.03
CA SER A 271 25.74 2.75 -13.18
C SER A 271 26.37 2.08 -14.40
N ASP A 272 26.77 2.86 -15.39
CA ASP A 272 27.26 2.38 -16.69
C ASP A 272 28.80 2.35 -16.74
N LEU A 273 29.47 2.64 -15.62
CA LEU A 273 30.91 2.51 -15.46
C LEU A 273 31.29 1.02 -15.34
N GLU A 274 32.29 0.61 -16.12
CA GLU A 274 32.84 -0.75 -16.06
C GLU A 274 34.23 -0.76 -15.40
N GLU A 275 34.67 -1.92 -14.91
CA GLU A 275 36.03 -2.08 -14.36
C GLU A 275 37.08 -1.77 -15.44
N GLY A 276 37.94 -0.78 -15.15
CA GLY A 276 38.99 -0.33 -16.07
C GLY A 276 38.67 0.99 -16.79
N ASP A 277 37.45 1.54 -16.63
CA ASP A 277 37.12 2.87 -17.12
C ASP A 277 37.96 3.96 -16.44
N LEU A 278 38.48 4.89 -17.24
CA LEU A 278 39.19 6.06 -16.73
C LEU A 278 38.19 7.21 -16.53
N VAL A 279 38.07 7.73 -15.32
CA VAL A 279 37.07 8.75 -14.98
C VAL A 279 37.76 10.03 -14.53
N LEU A 280 37.33 11.17 -15.06
CA LEU A 280 37.82 12.48 -14.67
C LEU A 280 37.04 13.02 -13.46
N VAL A 281 37.73 13.20 -12.33
CA VAL A 281 37.15 13.86 -11.15
C VAL A 281 37.72 15.27 -11.02
N ARG A 282 36.88 16.29 -11.16
CA ARG A 282 37.28 17.70 -11.04
C ARG A 282 37.40 18.12 -9.57
N PRO A 283 38.21 19.14 -9.24
CA PRO A 283 38.28 19.68 -7.89
C PRO A 283 36.90 20.08 -7.36
N GLY A 284 36.49 19.49 -6.23
CA GLY A 284 35.19 19.74 -5.60
C GLY A 284 34.02 18.93 -6.18
N ALA A 285 34.24 18.11 -7.20
CA ALA A 285 33.28 17.10 -7.66
C ALA A 285 33.30 15.88 -6.74
N SER A 286 32.16 15.19 -6.66
CA SER A 286 32.05 13.92 -5.95
C SER A 286 32.71 12.79 -6.73
N VAL A 287 33.27 11.80 -6.03
CA VAL A 287 33.86 10.61 -6.65
C VAL A 287 32.72 9.63 -7.01
N PRO A 288 32.51 9.28 -8.29
CA PRO A 288 31.35 8.49 -8.72
C PRO A 288 31.45 6.99 -8.43
N ALA A 289 32.67 6.45 -8.28
CA ALA A 289 32.90 5.04 -7.97
C ALA A 289 34.25 4.84 -7.24
N ASP A 290 34.42 3.71 -6.55
CA ASP A 290 35.71 3.33 -5.96
C ASP A 290 36.74 3.06 -7.07
N GLY A 291 37.99 3.51 -6.87
CA GLY A 291 39.05 3.35 -7.87
C GLY A 291 40.44 3.70 -7.36
N VAL A 292 41.43 3.65 -8.26
CA VAL A 292 42.82 4.04 -7.99
C VAL A 292 43.16 5.27 -8.82
N VAL A 293 43.86 6.24 -8.23
CA VAL A 293 44.30 7.44 -8.95
C VAL A 293 45.44 7.07 -9.90
N GLU A 294 45.18 7.13 -11.21
CA GLU A 294 46.18 6.94 -12.25
C GLU A 294 47.06 8.19 -12.43
N GLU A 295 46.43 9.37 -12.51
CA GLU A 295 47.13 10.65 -12.70
C GLU A 295 46.48 11.79 -11.90
N GLY A 296 47.31 12.67 -11.33
CA GLY A 296 46.89 13.85 -10.56
C GLY A 296 47.42 13.88 -9.13
N ASP A 297 47.48 15.09 -8.56
CA ASP A 297 47.75 15.35 -7.14
C ASP A 297 46.66 16.31 -6.63
N SER A 298 46.32 16.22 -5.35
CA SER A 298 45.22 16.99 -4.72
C SER A 298 45.69 18.03 -3.72
#